data_AF-A0A4U6ME49-F1
#
_entry.id   AF-A0A4U6ME49-F1
#
_cell.length_a   1.000
_cell.length_b   1.000
_cell.length_c   1.000
_cell.angle_alpha   90.00
_cell.angle_beta   90.00
_cell.angle_gamma   90.00
#
_symmetry.space_group_name_H-M   'P 1'
#
loop_
_entity.id
_entity.type
_entity.pdbx_description
1 polymer ?
#
loop_
_entity_poly.entity_id
_entity_poly.type
_entity_poly.pdbx_seq_one_letter_code
_entity_poly.pdbx_strand_id
1 'polypeptide(L)'
;PTIRDIPSLLALAPWYGKKHRDNTLTMKRFTNGRSFWCLGGKAAKNYREKSVDVAGYDELAAFDDDIEQEGSPTFLGDKRIEGSVWPKSIRGST
;
A
#
# COMPACT_ATOMS: atom_id res chain seq x y z
N PRO A 1 12.23 8.52 -1.68
CA PRO A 1 12.69 8.96 -3.01
C PRO A 1 11.55 9.58 -3.83
N THR A 2 10.53 8.79 -4.21
CA THR A 2 9.44 9.22 -5.12
C THR A 2 8.69 10.49 -4.70
N ILE A 3 8.33 10.67 -3.43
CA ILE A 3 7.64 11.88 -2.95
C ILE A 3 8.50 13.15 -3.09
N ARG A 4 9.83 13.02 -2.94
CA ARG A 4 10.77 14.15 -3.07
C ARG A 4 10.95 14.55 -4.53
N ASP A 5 11.00 13.56 -5.42
CA ASP A 5 11.42 13.73 -6.80
C ASP A 5 10.28 14.15 -7.74
N ILE A 6 9.01 14.01 -7.30
CA ILE A 6 7.82 14.35 -8.09
C ILE A 6 7.14 15.60 -7.50
N PRO A 7 7.26 16.79 -8.13
CA PRO A 7 6.74 18.05 -7.57
C PRO A 7 5.24 18.03 -7.25
N SER A 8 4.43 17.40 -8.10
CA SER A 8 2.98 17.28 -7.90
C SER A 8 2.63 16.41 -6.69
N LEU A 9 3.42 15.37 -6.41
CA LEU A 9 3.23 14.52 -5.24
C LEU A 9 3.73 15.21 -3.96
N LEU A 10 4.84 15.95 -4.06
CA LEU A 10 5.38 16.75 -2.96
C LEU A 10 4.38 17.82 -2.50
N ALA A 11 3.72 18.50 -3.45
CA ALA A 11 2.69 19.50 -3.16
C ALA A 11 1.50 18.93 -2.36
N LEU A 12 1.23 17.63 -2.50
CA LEU A 12 0.18 16.91 -1.75
C LEU A 12 0.62 16.43 -0.36
N ALA A 13 1.92 16.54 -0.04
CA ALA A 13 2.54 16.06 1.19
C ALA A 13 3.13 17.23 2.03
N PRO A 14 2.29 18.13 2.60
CA PRO A 14 2.75 19.30 3.35
C PRO A 14 3.52 18.95 4.65
N TRP A 15 3.40 17.70 5.09
CA TRP A 15 4.13 17.12 6.21
C TRP A 15 5.53 16.62 5.86
N TYR A 16 5.95 16.72 4.59
CA TYR A 16 7.27 16.27 4.16
C TYR A 16 8.38 16.97 4.97
N GLY A 17 9.35 16.20 5.43
CA GLY A 17 10.46 16.68 6.29
C GLY A 17 10.09 17.00 7.73
N LYS A 18 8.84 16.73 8.17
CA LYS A 18 8.36 17.01 9.53
C LYS A 18 7.74 15.77 10.17
N LYS A 19 7.82 15.69 11.51
CA LYS A 19 7.04 14.71 12.29
C LYS A 19 5.57 15.13 12.27
N HIS A 20 4.70 14.29 11.75
CA HIS A 20 3.29 14.61 11.60
C HIS A 20 2.43 13.33 11.69
N ARG A 21 1.20 13.45 12.20
CA ARG A 21 0.29 12.29 12.36
C ARG A 21 -0.08 11.61 11.04
N ASP A 22 -0.14 12.40 9.96
CA ASP A 22 -0.46 11.94 8.60
C ASP A 22 0.79 11.39 7.85
N ASN A 23 1.93 11.33 8.54
CA ASN A 23 3.21 10.86 8.02
C ASN A 23 3.82 9.84 8.98
N THR A 24 3.36 8.58 8.91
CA THR A 24 3.91 7.47 9.71
C THR A 24 4.73 6.53 8.82
N LEU A 25 5.45 5.57 9.40
CA LEU A 25 6.22 4.59 8.62
C LEU A 25 5.33 3.78 7.66
N THR A 26 4.13 3.41 8.10
CA THR A 26 3.22 2.51 7.38
C THR A 26 2.14 3.23 6.61
N MET A 27 1.88 4.52 6.86
CA MET A 27 0.79 5.26 6.25
C MET A 27 1.17 6.72 5.95
N LYS A 28 0.82 7.16 4.74
CA LYS A 28 0.91 8.55 4.28
C LYS A 28 -0.47 9.02 3.88
N ARG A 29 -1.00 10.08 4.49
CA ARG A 29 -2.26 10.71 4.10
C ARG A 29 -1.98 12.05 3.44
N PHE A 30 -2.42 12.20 2.21
CA PHE A 30 -2.22 13.39 1.39
C PHE A 30 -3.34 14.42 1.61
N THR A 31 -3.09 15.66 1.22
CA THR A 31 -4.05 16.78 1.40
C THR A 31 -5.37 16.58 0.68
N ASN A 32 -5.38 15.83 -0.42
CA ASN A 32 -6.59 15.45 -1.16
C ASN A 32 -7.37 14.29 -0.51
N GLY A 33 -7.03 13.89 0.71
CA GLY A 33 -7.70 12.84 1.47
C GLY A 33 -7.26 11.41 1.09
N ARG A 34 -6.53 11.22 -0.01
CA ARG A 34 -6.02 9.91 -0.40
C ARG A 34 -4.97 9.43 0.60
N SER A 35 -4.97 8.12 0.85
CA SER A 35 -4.03 7.49 1.76
C SER A 35 -3.25 6.41 1.02
N PHE A 36 -1.96 6.31 1.33
CA PHE A 36 -1.07 5.27 0.86
C PHE A 36 -0.58 4.48 2.06
N TRP A 37 -0.76 3.16 2.02
CA TRP A 37 -0.21 2.24 3.01
C TRP A 37 0.94 1.45 2.42
N CYS A 38 2.08 1.47 3.10
CA CYS A 38 3.26 0.68 2.75
C CYS A 38 3.47 -0.36 3.84
N LEU A 39 3.21 -1.63 3.53
CA LEU A 39 3.18 -2.72 4.48
C LEU A 39 4.09 -3.86 4.02
N GLY A 40 4.60 -4.66 4.95
CA GLY A 40 5.38 -5.85 4.62
C GLY A 40 4.49 -7.03 4.22
N GLY A 41 5.00 -7.90 3.35
CA GLY A 41 4.25 -9.05 2.81
C GLY A 41 4.08 -10.25 3.75
N LYS A 42 4.85 -10.32 4.85
CA LYS A 42 4.99 -11.53 5.68
C LYS A 42 3.90 -11.76 6.73
N ALA A 43 3.22 -10.71 7.19
CA ALA A 43 2.25 -10.81 8.28
C ALA A 43 0.82 -10.73 7.73
N ALA A 44 -0.04 -11.70 8.05
CA ALA A 44 -1.41 -11.76 7.51
C ALA A 44 -2.25 -10.57 7.97
N LYS A 45 -1.98 -10.04 9.17
CA LYS A 45 -2.58 -8.79 9.67
C LYS A 45 -2.47 -7.62 8.68
N ASN A 46 -1.39 -7.53 7.90
CA ASN A 46 -1.20 -6.44 6.95
C ASN A 46 -2.19 -6.49 5.77
N TYR A 47 -2.79 -7.64 5.52
CA TYR A 47 -3.78 -7.81 4.46
C TYR A 47 -5.21 -7.57 4.94
N ARG A 48 -5.46 -7.27 6.22
CA ARG A 48 -6.80 -7.15 6.80
C ARG A 48 -7.28 -5.70 6.91
N GLU A 49 -8.60 -5.53 7.06
CA GLU A 49 -9.27 -4.28 7.49
C GLU A 49 -9.08 -3.04 6.60
N LYS A 50 -8.54 -3.18 5.38
CA LYS A 50 -8.34 -2.06 4.45
C LYS A 50 -9.12 -2.28 3.17
N SER A 51 -10.09 -1.42 2.90
CA SER A 51 -10.68 -1.33 1.56
C SER A 51 -9.92 -0.28 0.76
N VAL A 52 -9.39 -0.67 -0.39
CA VAL A 52 -8.54 0.17 -1.24
C VAL A 52 -8.97 0.07 -2.70
N ASP A 53 -8.63 1.07 -3.51
CA ASP A 53 -8.87 1.01 -4.96
C ASP A 53 -7.74 0.27 -5.71
N VAL A 54 -6.54 0.28 -5.12
CA VAL A 54 -5.33 -0.24 -5.74
C VAL A 54 -4.53 -1.05 -4.73
N ALA A 55 -4.24 -2.30 -5.08
CA ALA A 55 -3.24 -3.13 -4.42
C ALA A 55 -1.97 -3.16 -5.30
N GLY A 56 -0.82 -2.96 -4.67
CA GLY A 56 0.49 -3.00 -5.33
C GLY A 56 1.42 -3.94 -4.58
N TYR A 57 2.08 -4.83 -5.32
CA TYR A 57 3.08 -5.76 -4.82
C TYR A 57 4.39 -5.47 -5.55
N ASP A 58 5.46 -5.36 -4.77
CA ASP A 58 6.82 -5.17 -5.26
C ASP A 58 7.64 -6.38 -4.84
N GLU A 59 8.59 -6.80 -5.66
CA GLU A 59 9.38 -8.02 -5.45
C GLU A 59 8.51 -9.26 -5.13
N LEU A 60 7.39 -9.44 -5.84
CA LEU A 60 6.39 -10.47 -5.51
C LEU A 60 6.96 -11.90 -5.45
N ALA A 61 7.97 -12.23 -6.24
CA ALA A 61 8.64 -13.54 -6.19
C ALA A 61 9.32 -13.85 -4.84
N ALA A 62 9.60 -12.84 -4.01
CA ALA A 62 10.19 -13.02 -2.69
C ALA A 62 9.14 -13.19 -1.58
N PHE A 63 7.85 -13.14 -1.89
CA PHE A 63 6.81 -13.35 -0.91
C PHE A 63 6.65 -14.85 -0.60
N ASP A 64 6.24 -15.15 0.63
CA ASP A 64 5.85 -16.52 0.99
C ASP A 64 4.59 -16.91 0.18
N ASP A 65 4.55 -18.15 -0.33
CA ASP A 65 3.41 -18.66 -1.11
C ASP A 65 2.11 -18.72 -0.29
N ASP A 66 2.25 -18.84 1.03
CA ASP A 66 1.15 -18.86 1.99
C ASP A 66 1.51 -17.99 3.21
N ILE A 67 0.75 -16.92 3.41
CA ILE A 67 0.97 -15.96 4.50
C ILE A 67 0.25 -16.46 5.75
N GLU A 68 1.01 -16.94 6.74
CA GLU A 68 0.51 -17.40 8.04
C GLU A 68 -0.65 -18.42 7.94
N GLN A 69 -0.66 -19.27 6.90
CA GLN A 69 -1.71 -20.26 6.61
C GLN A 69 -3.08 -19.68 6.24
N GLU A 70 -3.14 -18.41 5.83
CA GLU A 70 -4.36 -17.74 5.38
C GLU A 70 -4.51 -17.71 3.86
N GLY A 71 -3.46 -18.08 3.13
CA GLY A 71 -3.41 -18.14 1.67
C GLY A 71 -2.37 -17.22 1.04
N SER A 72 -2.40 -17.19 -0.30
CA SER A 72 -1.39 -16.47 -1.07
C SER A 72 -1.51 -14.95 -0.92
N PRO A 73 -0.40 -14.20 -1.04
CA PRO A 73 -0.40 -12.75 -0.87
C PRO A 73 -1.31 -12.03 -1.88
N THR A 74 -1.38 -12.53 -3.11
CA THR A 74 -2.27 -11.97 -4.14
C THR A 74 -3.73 -12.25 -3.83
N PHE A 75 -4.08 -13.44 -3.33
CA PHE A 75 -5.44 -13.74 -2.91
C PHE A 75 -5.88 -12.87 -1.73
N LEU A 76 -5.02 -12.73 -0.72
CA LEU A 76 -5.33 -11.93 0.47
C LEU A 76 -5.45 -10.44 0.15
N GLY A 77 -4.54 -9.90 -0.67
CA GLY A 77 -4.55 -8.49 -1.03
C GLY A 77 -5.63 -8.13 -2.06
N ASP A 78 -5.96 -9.02 -2.99
CA ASP A 78 -7.01 -8.73 -3.99
C ASP A 78 -8.42 -8.69 -3.34
N LYS A 79 -8.62 -9.38 -2.21
CA LYS A 79 -9.84 -9.18 -1.40
C LYS A 79 -9.99 -7.77 -0.84
N ARG A 80 -8.95 -6.93 -0.89
CA ARG A 80 -8.98 -5.55 -0.37
C ARG A 80 -9.43 -4.54 -1.40
N ILE A 81 -9.42 -4.92 -2.68
CA ILE A 81 -9.95 -4.14 -3.79
C ILE A 81 -11.39 -4.53 -4.16
N GLU A 82 -11.94 -5.56 -3.51
CA GLU A 82 -13.35 -5.92 -3.61
C GLU A 82 -14.23 -4.75 -3.12
N GLY A 83 -15.08 -4.23 -4.01
CA GLY A 83 -15.94 -3.07 -3.76
C GLY A 83 -15.43 -1.74 -4.35
N SER A 84 -14.21 -1.69 -4.89
CA SER A 84 -13.78 -0.54 -5.69
C SER A 84 -14.55 -0.49 -7.02
N VAL A 85 -14.88 0.71 -7.48
CA VAL A 85 -15.51 0.93 -8.80
C VAL A 85 -14.55 0.55 -9.94
N TRP A 86 -13.25 0.75 -9.72
CA TRP A 86 -12.20 0.48 -10.70
C TRP A 86 -11.00 -0.20 -10.03
N PRO A 87 -11.15 -1.49 -9.64
CA PRO A 87 -10.13 -2.19 -8.88
C PRO A 87 -8.87 -2.40 -9.72
N LYS A 88 -7.70 -2.20 -9.11
CA LYS A 88 -6.40 -2.50 -9.75
C LYS A 88 -5.51 -3.33 -8.83
N SER A 89 -4.95 -4.41 -9.39
CA SER A 89 -3.92 -5.24 -8.77
C SER A 89 -2.65 -5.14 -9.62
N ILE A 90 -1.60 -4.53 -9.08
CA ILE A 90 -0.32 -4.30 -9.78
C ILE A 90 0.73 -5.22 -9.16
N ARG A 91 1.29 -6.12 -9.96
CA ARG A 91 2.18 -7.19 -9.49
C ARG A 91 3.55 -7.04 -10.13
N GLY A 92 4.46 -6.36 -9.44
CA GLY A 92 5.87 -6.28 -9.80
C GLY A 92 6.62 -7.49 -9.24
N SER A 93 7.42 -8.15 -10.07
CA SER A 93 8.31 -9.24 -9.68
C SER A 93 9.73 -8.94 -10.16
N THR A 94 10.71 -9.55 -9.51
CA THR A 94 12.11 -9.61 -9.93
C THR A 94 12.47 -11.02 -10.36
#